data_AF-X1KF18-F1
#
_entry.id   AF-X1KF18-F1
#
_cell.length_a   1.000
_cell.length_b   1.000
_cell.length_c   1.000
_cell.angle_alpha   90.00
_cell.angle_beta   90.00
_cell.angle_gamma   90.00
#
_symmetry.space_group_name_H-M   'P 1'
#
loop_
_entity.id
_entity.type
_entity.pdbx_description
1 polymer ?
#
loop_
_entity_poly.entity_id
_entity_poly.type
_entity_poly.pdbx_seq_one_letter_code
_entity_poly.pdbx_strand_id
1 'polypeptide(L)'
;KKGIHPEYICASGAYYIASATDWIVANEASSVGSIGVIMQFPNYQGLYEKLGIKTETFTKGKYKDLGSPARGLTDEEKRLIDKELEVVYQQFIRDVAKGRDMTEKNVEELATGFVFVGSESFNLK
;
A
#
# COMPACT_ATOMS: atom_id res chain seq x y z
N LYS A 1 13.58 -12.21 21.85
CA LYS A 1 12.68 -12.74 20.81
C LYS A 1 11.45 -11.84 20.76
N LYS A 2 11.12 -11.29 19.59
CA LYS A 2 9.95 -10.43 19.36
C LYS A 2 9.04 -11.11 18.35
N GLY A 3 7.72 -11.07 18.57
CA GLY A 3 6.74 -11.65 17.66
C GLY A 3 5.36 -11.04 17.82
N ILE A 4 4.48 -11.31 16.86
CA ILE A 4 3.11 -10.76 16.78
C ILE A 4 2.11 -11.90 16.56
N HIS A 5 0.94 -11.79 17.19
CA HIS A 5 -0.19 -12.70 17.04
C HIS A 5 -1.44 -11.91 16.57
N PRO A 6 -1.65 -11.71 15.26
CA PRO A 6 -2.87 -11.09 14.79
C PRO A 6 -4.10 -11.98 15.05
N GLU A 7 -5.15 -11.40 15.62
CA GLU A 7 -6.41 -12.13 15.85
C GLU A 7 -7.20 -12.33 14.55
N TYR A 8 -7.33 -11.29 13.71
CA TYR A 8 -8.16 -11.34 12.50
C TYR A 8 -7.49 -10.76 11.24
N ILE A 9 -6.82 -9.60 11.32
CA ILE A 9 -6.21 -8.95 10.15
C ILE A 9 -4.76 -8.55 10.45
N CYS A 10 -3.84 -8.96 9.57
CA CYS A 10 -2.46 -8.50 9.50
C CYS A 10 -2.08 -8.33 8.03
N ALA A 11 -2.60 -7.27 7.43
CA ALA A 11 -2.49 -6.98 6.00
C ALA A 11 -1.77 -5.64 5.76
N SER A 12 -1.11 -5.50 4.61
CA SER A 12 -0.42 -4.28 4.16
C SER A 12 0.57 -3.79 5.21
N GLY A 13 0.49 -2.54 5.67
CA GLY A 13 1.42 -1.99 6.66
C GLY A 13 1.54 -2.80 7.96
N ALA A 14 0.49 -3.52 8.38
CA ALA A 14 0.58 -4.41 9.54
C ALA A 14 1.46 -5.64 9.25
N TYR A 15 1.32 -6.24 8.06
CA TYR A 15 2.18 -7.34 7.62
C TYR A 15 3.62 -6.88 7.42
N TYR A 16 3.81 -5.66 6.89
CA TYR A 16 5.13 -5.04 6.73
C TYR A 16 5.90 -5.00 8.06
N ILE A 17 5.27 -4.48 9.12
CA ILE A 17 5.87 -4.45 10.46
C ILE A 17 6.07 -5.87 11.00
N ALA A 18 5.07 -6.75 10.85
CA ALA A 18 5.16 -8.13 11.32
C ALA A 18 6.27 -8.92 10.64
N SER A 19 6.56 -8.64 9.37
CA SER A 19 7.61 -9.31 8.61
C SER A 19 9.00 -9.15 9.22
N ALA A 20 9.24 -8.05 9.95
CA ALA A 20 10.50 -7.79 10.64
C ALA A 20 10.66 -8.53 11.98
N THR A 21 9.72 -9.38 12.37
CA THR A 21 9.76 -10.12 13.64
C THR A 21 10.31 -11.53 13.49
N ASP A 22 10.78 -12.12 14.59
CA ASP A 22 11.35 -13.48 14.58
C ASP A 22 10.28 -14.53 14.21
N TRP A 23 9.01 -14.28 14.56
CA TRP A 23 7.89 -15.17 14.30
C TRP A 23 6.56 -14.41 14.23
N ILE A 24 5.69 -14.90 13.35
CA ILE A 24 4.32 -14.43 13.17
C ILE A 24 3.41 -15.63 13.41
N VAL A 25 2.42 -15.50 14.31
CA VAL A 25 1.43 -16.55 14.57
C VAL A 25 0.08 -16.05 14.12
N ALA A 26 -0.44 -16.60 13.01
CA ALA A 26 -1.76 -16.26 12.50
C ALA A 26 -2.76 -17.36 12.87
N ASN A 27 -3.99 -16.97 13.23
CA ASN A 27 -5.10 -17.92 13.30
C ASN A 27 -5.43 -18.40 11.88
N GLU A 28 -5.93 -19.62 11.73
CA GLU A 28 -6.36 -20.19 10.44
C GLU A 28 -7.33 -19.26 9.68
N ALA A 29 -8.19 -18.52 10.38
CA ALA A 29 -9.14 -17.59 9.78
C ALA A 29 -8.61 -16.15 9.57
N SER A 30 -7.36 -15.88 9.94
CA SER A 30 -6.79 -14.53 9.79
C SER A 30 -6.53 -14.18 8.32
N SER A 31 -6.66 -12.91 7.96
CA SER A 31 -6.20 -12.37 6.68
C SER A 31 -4.80 -11.79 6.83
N VAL A 32 -3.83 -12.36 6.13
CA VAL A 32 -2.42 -11.91 6.14
C VAL A 32 -1.94 -11.52 4.74
N GLY A 33 -0.81 -10.82 4.64
CA GLY A 33 -0.26 -10.40 3.34
C GLY A 33 -0.77 -9.03 2.91
N SER A 34 -1.46 -8.93 1.76
CA SER A 34 -1.74 -7.65 1.09
C SER A 34 -0.47 -6.82 0.92
N ILE A 35 0.59 -7.49 0.44
CA ILE A 35 1.84 -6.84 0.09
C ILE A 35 1.57 -6.04 -1.18
N GLY A 36 1.60 -4.72 -1.04
CA GLY A 36 1.18 -3.77 -2.06
C GLY A 36 1.07 -2.38 -1.47
N VAL A 37 1.08 -1.38 -2.36
CA VAL A 37 1.00 0.04 -1.99
C VAL A 37 -0.07 0.68 -2.84
N ILE A 38 -0.95 1.43 -2.19
CA ILE A 38 -1.99 2.21 -2.88
C ILE A 38 -1.90 3.67 -2.47
N MET A 39 -2.22 4.55 -3.41
CA MET A 39 -2.45 5.97 -3.15
C MET A 39 -3.70 6.38 -3.90
N GLN A 40 -4.64 7.02 -3.21
CA GLN A 40 -5.94 7.39 -3.77
C GLN A 40 -6.20 8.88 -3.57
N PHE A 41 -6.58 9.54 -4.66
CA PHE A 41 -7.03 10.93 -4.65
C PHE A 41 -8.46 10.99 -5.19
N PRO A 42 -9.45 11.41 -4.40
CA PRO A 42 -10.77 11.66 -4.95
C PRO A 42 -10.72 12.82 -5.94
N ASN A 43 -11.51 12.77 -7.00
CA ASN A 43 -11.72 13.89 -7.91
C ASN A 43 -13.22 14.22 -7.95
N TYR A 44 -13.58 15.35 -7.35
CA TYR A 44 -14.95 15.85 -7.24
C TYR A 44 -15.21 16.99 -8.23
N GLN A 45 -14.32 17.28 -9.18
CA GLN A 45 -14.48 18.37 -10.15
C GLN A 45 -15.88 18.37 -10.80
N GLY A 46 -16.31 17.23 -11.35
CA GLY A 46 -17.63 17.12 -11.98
C GLY A 46 -18.81 17.25 -11.01
N LEU A 47 -18.61 16.95 -9.71
CA LEU A 47 -19.63 17.19 -8.69
C LEU A 47 -19.71 18.68 -8.33
N TYR A 48 -18.56 19.35 -8.18
CA TYR A 48 -18.51 20.79 -7.91
C TYR A 48 -19.14 21.59 -9.06
N GLU A 49 -18.86 21.21 -10.31
CA GLU A 49 -19.51 21.80 -11.49
C GLU A 49 -21.03 21.66 -11.43
N LYS A 50 -21.56 20.48 -11.08
CA LYS A 50 -23.01 20.25 -10.94
C LYS A 50 -23.66 21.07 -9.83
N LEU A 51 -22.94 21.30 -8.73
CA LEU A 51 -23.44 22.06 -7.58
C LEU A 51 -23.18 23.57 -7.68
N GLY A 52 -22.49 24.03 -8.74
CA GLY A 52 -22.09 25.44 -8.88
C GLY A 52 -21.01 25.88 -7.89
N ILE A 53 -20.30 24.94 -7.27
CA ILE A 53 -19.22 25.22 -6.32
C ILE A 53 -17.96 25.57 -7.11
N LYS A 54 -17.35 26.72 -6.80
CA LYS A 54 -16.07 27.15 -7.38
C LYS A 54 -14.98 27.10 -6.34
N THR A 55 -13.81 26.62 -6.74
CA THR A 55 -12.62 26.59 -5.88
C THR A 55 -11.56 27.50 -6.49
N GLU A 56 -11.09 28.47 -5.71
CA GLU A 56 -9.91 29.27 -6.06
C GLU A 56 -8.72 28.78 -5.24
N THR A 57 -7.65 28.37 -5.92
CA THR A 57 -6.48 27.76 -5.28
C THR A 57 -5.25 28.63 -5.51
N PHE A 58 -4.65 29.13 -4.43
CA PHE A 58 -3.39 29.88 -4.45
C PHE A 58 -2.30 29.04 -3.82
N THR A 59 -1.25 28.70 -4.57
CA THR A 59 -0.15 27.86 -4.10
C THR A 59 1.22 28.44 -4.39
N LYS A 60 2.22 27.97 -3.65
CA LYS A 60 3.64 28.14 -3.94
C LYS A 60 4.26 26.75 -4.07
N GLY A 61 4.96 26.52 -5.19
CA GLY A 61 5.51 25.22 -5.55
C GLY A 61 4.60 24.46 -6.53
N LYS A 62 5.21 23.91 -7.59
CA LYS A 62 4.52 23.34 -8.76
C LYS A 62 3.54 22.21 -8.43
N TYR A 63 3.83 21.41 -7.40
CA TYR A 63 3.04 20.22 -7.04
C TYR A 63 2.29 20.38 -5.71
N LYS A 64 2.12 21.61 -5.21
CA LYS A 64 1.61 21.84 -3.86
C LYS A 64 0.11 21.48 -3.71
N ASP A 65 -0.62 21.45 -4.82
CA ASP A 65 -2.01 21.00 -4.90
C ASP A 65 -2.16 19.66 -5.65
N LEU A 66 -1.08 18.89 -5.81
CA LEU A 66 -1.16 17.52 -6.31
C LEU A 66 -2.14 16.72 -5.44
N GLY A 67 -3.09 16.06 -6.09
CA GLY A 67 -4.13 15.30 -5.39
C GLY A 67 -5.31 16.13 -4.89
N SER A 68 -5.39 17.42 -5.27
CA SER A 68 -6.54 18.26 -4.97
C SER A 68 -7.84 17.62 -5.48
N PRO A 69 -8.90 17.55 -4.67
CA PRO A 69 -10.18 17.00 -5.11
C PRO A 69 -10.94 17.92 -6.07
N ALA A 70 -10.51 19.16 -6.25
CA ALA A 70 -11.18 20.14 -7.09
C ALA A 70 -10.78 20.06 -8.57
N ARG A 71 -9.74 19.29 -8.93
CA ARG A 71 -9.27 19.11 -10.31
C ARG A 71 -8.72 17.71 -10.53
N GLY A 72 -8.63 17.30 -11.79
CA GLY A 72 -7.90 16.09 -12.16
C GLY A 72 -6.38 16.20 -11.95
N LEU A 73 -5.74 15.04 -11.78
CA LEU A 73 -4.28 14.90 -11.84
C LEU A 73 -3.80 15.10 -13.28
N THR A 74 -2.75 15.90 -13.44
CA THR A 74 -2.01 16.03 -14.69
C THR A 74 -1.19 14.76 -14.96
N ASP A 75 -0.77 14.54 -16.21
CA ASP A 75 0.04 13.35 -16.55
C ASP A 75 1.43 13.37 -15.91
N GLU A 76 1.96 14.55 -15.62
CA GLU A 76 3.21 14.68 -14.88
C GLU A 76 3.04 14.28 -13.41
N GLU A 77 1.96 14.72 -12.75
CA GLU A 77 1.65 14.31 -11.39
C GLU A 77 1.42 12.80 -11.29
N LYS A 78 0.71 12.19 -12.25
CA LYS A 78 0.53 10.73 -12.31
C LYS A 78 1.87 9.99 -12.37
N ARG A 79 2.81 10.44 -13.20
CA ARG A 79 4.15 9.84 -13.29
C ARG A 79 4.97 10.00 -12.02
N LEU A 80 4.80 11.12 -11.31
CA LEU A 80 5.47 11.32 -10.02
C LEU A 80 4.93 10.36 -8.95
N ILE A 81 3.61 10.22 -8.87
CA ILE A 81 2.95 9.29 -7.95
C ILE A 81 3.35 7.84 -8.29
N ASP A 82 3.33 7.45 -9.56
CA ASP A 82 3.72 6.11 -10.01
C ASP A 82 5.16 5.77 -9.60
N LYS A 83 6.09 6.71 -9.80
CA LYS A 83 7.48 6.55 -9.35
C LYS A 83 7.59 6.43 -7.83
N GLU A 84 6.80 7.20 -7.07
CA GLU A 84 6.78 7.12 -5.61
C GLU A 84 6.26 5.75 -5.15
N LEU A 85 5.16 5.28 -5.73
CA LEU A 85 4.58 3.96 -5.44
C LEU A 85 5.59 2.84 -5.71
N GLU A 86 6.29 2.88 -6.84
CA GLU A 86 7.30 1.87 -7.17
C GLU A 86 8.43 1.83 -6.13
N VAL A 87 8.93 2.98 -5.70
CA VAL A 87 9.99 3.05 -4.68
C VAL A 87 9.54 2.42 -3.36
N VAL A 88 8.32 2.73 -2.91
CA VAL A 88 7.77 2.20 -1.66
C VAL A 88 7.44 0.71 -1.79
N TYR A 89 6.90 0.28 -2.92
CA TYR A 89 6.58 -1.12 -3.21
C TYR A 89 7.83 -1.99 -3.19
N GLN A 90 8.89 -1.56 -3.87
CA GLN A 90 10.18 -2.25 -3.86
C GLN A 90 10.83 -2.28 -2.48
N GLN A 91 10.64 -1.24 -1.67
CA GLN A 91 11.08 -1.27 -0.27
C GLN A 91 10.31 -2.32 0.55
N PHE A 92 8.99 -2.41 0.36
CA PHE A 92 8.15 -3.42 1.01
C PHE A 92 8.64 -4.83 0.66
N ILE A 93 8.84 -5.12 -0.64
CA ILE A 93 9.36 -6.41 -1.11
C ILE A 93 10.69 -6.76 -0.42
N ARG A 94 11.66 -5.85 -0.44
CA ARG A 94 13.00 -6.07 0.16
C ARG A 94 12.93 -6.40 1.63
N ASP A 95 12.14 -5.66 2.40
CA ASP A 95 12.09 -5.86 3.85
C ASP A 95 11.33 -7.13 4.22
N VAL A 96 10.28 -7.49 3.47
CA VAL A 96 9.60 -8.79 3.64
C VAL A 96 10.54 -9.92 3.28
N ALA A 97 11.26 -9.84 2.15
CA ALA A 97 12.22 -10.84 1.72
C ALA A 97 13.28 -11.08 2.81
N LYS A 98 13.84 -10.00 3.35
CA LYS A 98 14.78 -10.04 4.47
C LYS A 98 14.18 -10.62 5.75
N GLY A 99 12.99 -10.18 6.12
CA GLY A 99 12.34 -10.55 7.39
C GLY A 99 11.78 -11.97 7.40
N ARG A 100 11.46 -12.53 6.23
CA ARG A 100 10.88 -13.87 6.07
C ARG A 100 11.83 -14.91 5.46
N ASP A 101 13.09 -14.54 5.24
CA ASP A 101 14.11 -15.41 4.64
C ASP A 101 13.68 -15.96 3.26
N MET A 102 13.22 -15.05 2.40
CA MET A 102 12.75 -15.31 1.04
C MET A 102 13.60 -14.53 0.03
N THR A 103 13.59 -14.95 -1.24
CA THR A 103 14.13 -14.10 -2.31
C THR A 103 13.15 -12.97 -2.64
N GLU A 104 13.64 -11.81 -3.07
CA GLU A 104 12.77 -10.71 -3.54
C GLU A 104 11.81 -11.18 -4.63
N LYS A 105 12.27 -12.05 -5.54
CA LYS A 105 11.43 -12.66 -6.58
C LYS A 105 10.27 -13.47 -6.02
N ASN A 106 10.50 -14.33 -5.02
CA ASN A 106 9.41 -15.11 -4.39
C ASN A 106 8.40 -14.17 -3.72
N VAL A 107 8.88 -13.09 -3.08
CA VAL A 107 8.00 -12.09 -2.48
C VAL A 107 7.20 -11.34 -3.54
N GLU A 108 7.80 -10.97 -4.66
CA GLU A 108 7.11 -10.37 -5.81
C GLU A 108 6.00 -11.26 -6.36
N GLU A 109 6.22 -12.58 -6.45
CA GLU A 109 5.20 -13.54 -6.88
C GLU A 109 4.00 -13.58 -5.92
N LEU A 110 4.23 -13.34 -4.61
CA LEU A 110 3.16 -13.25 -3.60
C LEU A 110 2.55 -11.85 -3.47
N ALA A 111 3.24 -10.80 -3.93
CA ALA A 111 2.89 -9.39 -3.73
C ALA A 111 1.83 -8.88 -4.72
N THR A 112 0.72 -9.60 -4.82
CA THR A 112 -0.42 -9.25 -5.69
C THR A 112 -1.33 -8.16 -5.12
N GLY A 113 -1.07 -7.69 -3.89
CA GLY A 113 -1.96 -6.83 -3.12
C GLY A 113 -3.15 -7.56 -2.47
N PHE A 114 -3.38 -8.84 -2.79
CA PHE A 114 -4.42 -9.66 -2.17
C PHE A 114 -3.98 -10.24 -0.82
N VAL A 115 -4.94 -10.67 -0.02
CA VAL A 115 -4.70 -11.34 1.27
C VAL A 115 -4.66 -12.85 1.08
N PHE A 116 -3.91 -13.52 1.96
CA PHE A 116 -3.94 -14.97 2.11
C PHE A 116 -4.67 -15.30 3.41
N VAL A 117 -5.44 -16.40 3.40
CA VAL A 117 -6.07 -16.92 4.61
C VAL A 117 -4.98 -17.58 5.47
N GLY A 118 -5.06 -17.45 6.79
CA GLY A 118 -4.03 -17.89 7.72
C GLY A 118 -3.66 -19.37 7.53
N SER A 119 -4.66 -20.22 7.27
CA SER A 119 -4.48 -21.64 6.97
C SER A 119 -3.64 -21.92 5.71
N GLU A 120 -3.68 -21.03 4.71
CA GLU A 120 -2.90 -21.12 3.47
C GLU A 120 -1.51 -20.52 3.64
N SER A 121 -1.42 -19.46 4.45
CA SER A 121 -0.22 -18.62 4.56
C SER A 121 1.00 -19.32 5.16
N PHE A 122 0.79 -20.36 5.97
CA PHE A 122 1.89 -21.08 6.63
C PHE A 122 2.85 -21.76 5.64
N ASN A 123 2.34 -22.17 4.47
CA ASN A 123 3.10 -22.92 3.47
C ASN A 123 3.73 -22.03 2.38
N LEU A 124 3.50 -20.72 2.42
CA LEU A 124 4.05 -19.78 1.44
C LEU A 124 5.52 -19.49 1.78
N LYS A 125 6.42 -19.78 0.83
CA LYS A 125 7.86 -19.51 0.88
C LYS A 125 8.35 -19.00 -0.47
#